data_AF-A0A7S7W246-F1
#
_entry.id   AF-A0A7S7W246-F1
#
_cell.length_a   1.000
_cell.length_b   1.000
_cell.length_c   1.000
_cell.angle_alpha   90.00
_cell.angle_beta   90.00
_cell.angle_gamma   90.00
#
_symmetry.space_group_name_H-M   'P 1'
#
loop_
_entity.id
_entity.type
_entity.pdbx_description
1 polymer ?
#
loop_
_entity_poly.entity_id
_entity_poly.type
_entity_poly.pdbx_seq_one_letter_code
_entity_poly.pdbx_strand_id
1 'polypeptide(L)'
;MRGSGFGRWASGVALAGAIMVGAGSAEVSATPLTPFRYEAQAQRHCPHDKVVWLDFRKGVYYRKGQKRYGQGFDGSFVCQNEARGGLYRRSLLGLR
;
A
#
# COMPACT_ATOMS: atom_id res chain seq x y z
N MET A 1 -35.27 -21.77 -47.35
CA MET A 1 -34.69 -21.02 -46.22
C MET A 1 -33.30 -20.55 -46.63
N ARG A 2 -33.05 -19.24 -46.50
CA ARG A 2 -31.83 -18.52 -46.90
C ARG A 2 -30.95 -18.38 -45.65
N GLY A 3 -29.62 -18.47 -45.82
CA GLY A 3 -28.64 -18.25 -44.75
C GLY A 3 -27.48 -19.26 -44.85
N SER A 4 -26.56 -19.15 -45.81
CA SER A 4 -25.44 -18.18 -45.90
C SER A 4 -24.29 -18.50 -44.95
N GLY A 5 -23.09 -18.72 -45.51
CA GLY A 5 -21.85 -18.77 -44.74
C GLY A 5 -20.62 -19.25 -45.50
N PHE A 6 -20.31 -18.61 -46.63
CA PHE A 6 -19.07 -18.79 -47.41
C PHE A 6 -17.84 -18.25 -46.66
N GLY A 7 -16.67 -18.88 -46.89
CA GLY A 7 -15.32 -18.28 -46.79
C GLY A 7 -14.46 -18.89 -45.68
N ARG A 8 -13.65 -19.94 -45.90
CA ARG A 8 -12.36 -20.04 -46.64
C ARG A 8 -11.22 -19.16 -46.11
N TRP A 9 -10.24 -19.86 -45.51
CA TRP A 9 -8.77 -19.72 -45.63
C TRP A 9 -8.03 -18.47 -45.14
N ALA A 10 -7.19 -18.67 -44.11
CA ALA A 10 -5.71 -18.60 -44.13
C ALA A 10 -5.23 -18.60 -42.66
N SER A 11 -4.74 -19.73 -42.12
CA SER A 11 -3.33 -20.11 -42.08
C SER A 11 -2.40 -19.11 -41.37
N GLY A 12 -2.07 -19.44 -40.11
CA GLY A 12 -0.70 -19.33 -39.57
C GLY A 12 -0.24 -17.99 -39.00
N VAL A 13 -0.25 -17.86 -37.67
CA VAL A 13 0.76 -17.09 -36.94
C VAL A 13 1.17 -17.89 -35.71
N ALA A 14 2.33 -18.53 -35.79
CA ALA A 14 3.14 -18.91 -34.64
C ALA A 14 4.35 -17.97 -34.63
N LEU A 15 4.67 -17.35 -33.50
CA LEU A 15 6.03 -17.12 -33.01
C LEU A 15 6.03 -16.46 -31.62
N ALA A 16 6.93 -16.98 -30.80
CA ALA A 16 7.09 -16.80 -29.36
C ALA A 16 7.46 -15.35 -28.95
N GLY A 17 6.89 -14.90 -27.84
CA GLY A 17 7.39 -13.77 -27.06
C GLY A 17 7.67 -14.23 -25.62
N ALA A 18 8.95 -14.47 -25.29
CA ALA A 18 9.37 -14.77 -23.94
C ALA A 18 9.30 -13.50 -23.08
N ILE A 19 8.29 -13.40 -22.21
CA ILE A 19 8.18 -12.31 -21.23
C ILE A 19 9.07 -12.67 -20.04
N MET A 20 10.32 -12.20 -20.05
CA MET A 20 11.20 -12.24 -18.89
C MET A 20 10.72 -11.19 -17.88
N VAL A 21 9.82 -11.58 -16.99
CA VAL A 21 9.45 -10.80 -15.80
C VAL A 21 10.65 -10.79 -14.86
N GLY A 22 11.41 -9.69 -14.88
CA GLY A 22 12.43 -9.41 -13.87
C GLY A 22 11.75 -9.27 -12.51
N ALA A 23 11.80 -10.33 -11.71
CA ALA A 23 11.45 -10.29 -10.30
C ALA A 23 12.53 -9.48 -9.57
N GLY A 24 12.39 -8.15 -9.58
CA GLY A 24 13.09 -7.31 -8.63
C GLY A 24 12.69 -7.78 -7.24
N SER A 25 13.63 -8.40 -6.53
CA SER A 25 13.49 -8.68 -5.10
C SER A 25 13.44 -7.34 -4.38
N ALA A 26 12.26 -6.72 -4.35
CA ALA A 26 11.97 -5.74 -3.33
C ALA A 26 12.06 -6.54 -2.03
N GLU A 27 13.18 -6.36 -1.31
CA GLU A 27 13.30 -6.83 0.06
C GLU A 27 12.13 -6.22 0.81
N VAL A 28 11.07 -7.02 0.96
CA VAL A 28 9.98 -6.71 1.87
C VAL A 28 10.58 -6.94 3.25
N SER A 29 11.40 -5.99 3.71
CA SER A 29 11.63 -5.81 5.12
C SER A 29 10.26 -5.48 5.68
N ALA A 30 9.57 -6.52 6.14
CA ALA A 30 8.46 -6.40 7.06
C ALA A 30 9.06 -5.83 8.34
N THR A 31 9.34 -4.52 8.35
CA THR A 31 9.75 -3.82 9.56
C THR A 31 8.59 -4.04 10.53
N PRO A 32 8.82 -4.73 11.65
CA PRO A 32 7.76 -5.02 12.59
C PRO A 32 7.15 -3.68 13.00
N LEU A 33 5.85 -3.51 12.74
CA LEU A 33 5.16 -2.30 13.17
C LEU A 33 5.17 -2.26 14.70
N THR A 34 5.67 -1.17 15.24
CA THR A 34 5.69 -0.93 16.69
C THR A 34 4.61 0.10 17.04
N PRO A 35 3.37 -0.35 17.34
CA PRO A 35 2.32 0.57 17.78
C PRO A 35 2.59 1.09 19.19
N PHE A 36 2.67 2.41 19.31
CA PHE A 36 2.79 3.11 20.57
C PHE A 36 1.48 3.77 20.96
N ARG A 37 1.15 3.71 22.25
CA ARG A 37 0.00 4.41 22.82
C ARG A 37 0.17 5.93 22.81
N TYR A 38 1.41 6.41 22.93
CA TYR A 38 1.74 7.83 23.08
C TYR A 38 2.71 8.31 22.00
N GLU A 39 2.47 9.51 21.46
CA GLU A 39 3.32 10.14 20.44
C GLU A 39 4.77 10.30 20.92
N ALA A 40 4.97 10.65 22.19
CA ALA A 40 6.31 10.84 22.76
C ALA A 40 7.16 9.56 22.77
N GLN A 41 6.54 8.38 22.89
CA GLN A 41 7.25 7.10 22.82
C GLN A 41 7.67 6.82 21.38
N ALA A 42 6.74 6.98 20.44
CA ALA A 42 7.03 6.83 19.02
C ALA A 42 8.12 7.82 18.56
N GLN A 43 8.13 9.05 19.07
CA GLN A 43 9.15 10.04 18.68
C GLN A 43 10.57 9.65 19.11
N ARG A 44 10.71 8.93 20.23
CA ARG A 44 12.00 8.40 20.69
C ARG A 44 12.45 7.20 19.87
N HIS A 45 11.49 6.37 19.43
CA HIS A 45 11.74 5.21 18.58
C HIS A 45 12.04 5.60 17.12
N CYS A 46 11.41 6.68 16.65
CA CYS A 46 11.53 7.21 15.29
C CYS A 46 12.31 8.56 15.27
N PRO A 47 13.61 8.63 15.63
CA PRO A 47 14.33 9.91 15.63
C PRO A 47 14.62 10.42 14.21
N HIS A 48 14.86 9.50 13.26
CA HIS A 48 15.13 9.83 11.85
C HIS A 48 13.88 9.83 10.97
N ASP A 49 12.71 9.54 11.56
CA ASP A 49 11.50 9.28 10.80
C ASP A 49 10.30 10.04 11.41
N LYS A 50 9.22 10.18 10.65
CA LYS A 50 8.07 10.97 11.13
C LYS A 50 7.07 10.08 11.87
N VAL A 51 6.63 10.52 13.03
CA VAL A 51 5.52 9.86 13.73
C VAL A 51 4.21 10.11 12.97
N VAL A 52 3.47 9.04 12.73
CA VAL A 52 2.14 9.05 12.11
C VAL A 52 1.15 8.34 13.01
N TRP A 53 -0.11 8.76 12.96
CA TRP A 53 -1.21 8.07 13.62
C TRP A 53 -1.80 7.04 12.66
N LEU A 54 -1.68 5.76 12.97
CA LEU A 54 -2.20 4.67 12.16
C LEU A 54 -3.54 4.18 12.73
N ASP A 55 -4.57 4.14 11.91
CA ASP A 55 -5.87 3.52 12.23
C ASP A 55 -5.89 2.10 11.66
N PHE A 56 -5.88 1.09 12.55
CA PHE A 56 -5.87 -0.32 12.17
C PHE A 56 -7.18 -0.77 11.51
N ARG A 57 -8.32 -0.19 11.89
CA ARG A 57 -9.62 -0.55 11.31
C ARG A 57 -9.75 -0.08 9.87
N LYS A 58 -9.26 1.14 9.58
CA LYS A 58 -9.32 1.72 8.23
C LYS A 58 -8.14 1.29 7.35
N GLY A 59 -7.04 0.82 7.96
CA GLY A 59 -5.79 0.56 7.25
C GLY A 59 -5.18 1.85 6.67
N VAL A 60 -5.39 2.98 7.36
CA VAL A 60 -4.99 4.31 6.90
C VAL A 60 -4.20 5.01 7.99
N TYR A 61 -3.09 5.65 7.62
CA TYR A 61 -2.34 6.51 8.54
C TYR A 61 -2.47 8.00 8.20
N TYR A 62 -2.39 8.82 9.23
CA TYR A 62 -2.54 10.26 9.23
C TYR A 62 -1.24 10.89 9.72
N ARG A 63 -0.79 11.94 9.03
CA ARG A 63 0.37 12.73 9.45
C ARG A 63 -0.03 13.77 10.49
N LYS A 64 0.94 14.20 11.29
CA LYS A 64 0.81 15.35 12.19
C LYS A 64 0.28 16.57 11.43
N GLY A 65 -0.76 17.21 11.98
CA GLY A 65 -1.47 18.34 11.35
C GLY A 65 -2.76 17.97 10.62
N GLN A 66 -3.05 16.68 10.39
CA GLN A 66 -4.37 16.27 9.90
C GLN A 66 -5.38 16.22 11.06
N LYS A 67 -6.65 16.57 10.81
CA LYS A 67 -7.71 16.59 11.84
C LYS A 67 -7.88 15.29 12.63
N ARG A 68 -7.54 14.14 12.02
CA ARG A 68 -7.68 12.80 12.62
C ARG A 68 -6.40 12.26 13.25
N TYR A 69 -5.34 13.06 13.29
CA TYR A 69 -4.10 12.65 13.95
C TYR A 69 -4.35 12.50 15.46
N GLY A 70 -4.05 11.33 16.02
CA GLY A 70 -4.34 11.03 17.43
C GLY A 70 -5.83 10.80 17.72
N GLN A 71 -6.66 10.66 16.68
CA GLN A 71 -8.11 10.53 16.84
C GLN A 71 -8.55 9.08 16.66
N GLY A 72 -9.34 8.59 17.62
CA GLY A 72 -9.83 7.22 17.66
C GLY A 72 -9.13 6.39 18.73
N PHE A 73 -9.80 5.32 19.16
CA PHE A 73 -9.24 4.38 20.15
C PHE A 73 -8.52 3.21 19.50
N ASP A 74 -8.88 2.90 18.26
CA ASP A 74 -8.37 1.79 17.46
C ASP A 74 -7.12 2.13 16.64
N GLY A 75 -6.50 3.26 16.96
CA GLY A 75 -5.27 3.71 16.32
C GLY A 75 -4.10 3.74 17.29
N SER A 76 -2.89 3.83 16.74
CA SER A 76 -1.67 3.97 17.52
C SER A 76 -0.64 4.81 16.77
N PHE A 77 0.31 5.36 17.50
CA PHE A 77 1.42 6.10 16.93
C PHE A 77 2.47 5.11 16.43
N VAL A 78 2.92 5.28 15.18
CA VAL A 78 3.94 4.43 14.54
C VAL A 78 4.90 5.29 13.72
N CYS A 79 6.06 4.76 13.35
CA CYS A 79 6.92 5.42 12.37
C CYS A 79 6.28 5.42 10.99
N GLN A 80 6.47 6.49 10.23
CA GLN A 80 5.99 6.59 8.85
C GLN A 80 6.54 5.46 7.96
N ASN A 81 7.81 5.12 8.10
CA ASN A 81 8.44 4.13 7.24
C ASN A 81 7.96 2.71 7.60
N GLU A 82 7.68 2.43 8.87
CA GLU A 82 7.00 1.19 9.31
C GLU A 82 5.58 1.09 8.73
N ALA A 83 4.79 2.18 8.82
CA ALA A 83 3.46 2.22 8.22
C ALA A 83 3.50 2.03 6.69
N ARG A 84 4.54 2.54 6.02
CA ARG A 84 4.75 2.35 4.59
C ARG A 84 5.16 0.92 4.27
N GLY A 85 6.06 0.32 5.07
CA GLY A 85 6.49 -1.07 4.94
C GLY A 85 5.34 -2.06 5.15
N GLY A 86 4.41 -1.73 6.06
CA GLY A 86 3.16 -2.48 6.28
C GLY A 86 2.08 -2.30 5.21
N LEU A 87 2.37 -1.62 4.09
CA LEU A 87 1.44 -1.36 2.99
C LEU A 87 0.16 -0.58 3.40
N TYR A 88 0.22 0.17 4.50
CA TYR A 88 -0.90 1.02 4.91
C TYR A 88 -1.04 2.23 3.99
N ARG A 89 -2.29 2.66 3.74
CA ARG A 89 -2.56 3.81 2.86
C ARG A 89 -2.39 5.13 3.62
N ARG A 90 -1.80 6.13 2.97
CA ARG A 90 -1.76 7.50 3.50
C ARG A 90 -3.09 8.20 3.30
N SER A 91 -3.66 8.80 4.34
CA SER A 91 -4.72 9.79 4.12
C SER A 91 -4.12 11.06 3.56
N LEU A 92 -4.51 11.43 2.33
CA LEU A 92 -4.01 12.63 1.65
C LEU A 92 -4.75 13.89 2.09
N LEU A 93 -6.00 13.76 2.54
CA LEU A 93 -6.88 14.89 2.81
C LEU A 93 -7.29 15.01 4.28
N GLY A 94 -6.98 14.04 5.15
CA GLY A 94 -7.52 14.00 6.52
C GLY A 94 -9.05 13.94 6.58
N LEU A 95 -9.69 13.66 5.44
CA LEU A 95 -11.13 13.77 5.18
C LEU A 95 -11.64 12.43 4.63
N ARG A 96 -12.72 11.97 5.24
CA ARG A 96 -13.75 11.01 4.82
C ARG A 96 -15.00 11.47 5.54
#